data_AF-A0A5S4VM87-F1
#
_entry.id   AF-A0A5S4VM87-F1
#
_cell.length_a   1.000
_cell.length_b   1.000
_cell.length_c   1.000
_cell.angle_alpha   90.00
_cell.angle_beta   90.00
_cell.angle_gamma   90.00
#
_symmetry.space_group_name_H-M   'P 1'
#
loop_
_entity.id
_entity.type
_entity.pdbx_description
1 polymer ?
#
loop_
_entity_poly.entity_id
_entity_poly.type
_entity_poly.pdbx_seq_one_letter_code
_entity_poly.pdbx_strand_id
1 'polypeptide(L)'
;MNIYLKIIGIQFLALIFGGMLLEILFDIPEWLSLVIVGLIFFCTYFAVQIRCSINKSSGEVSSDGIAGARLCGIFISSILLPFILGIYIYQAINIIMILAGVLLLLICRKNISSFFFENKWKKIFWMIYLGCLFLLCGVFSIFACMDIAPCIGLKGVPRIVAIGIWAIVVRSTLPPNTLLSRFATNNYKINANK
;
A
#
# COMPACT_ATOMS: atom_id res chain seq x y z
N MET A 1 12.72 3.90 29.89
CA MET A 1 12.46 3.91 28.43
C MET A 1 11.29 2.98 28.14
N ASN A 2 10.22 3.48 27.53
CA ASN A 2 8.96 2.77 27.31
C ASN A 2 9.20 1.46 26.52
N ILE A 3 8.53 0.36 26.87
CA ILE A 3 8.75 -0.97 26.27
C ILE A 3 8.53 -0.92 24.74
N TYR A 4 7.61 -0.06 24.29
CA TYR A 4 7.35 0.20 22.87
C TYR A 4 8.51 0.90 22.17
N LEU A 5 9.21 1.82 22.83
CA LEU A 5 10.40 2.49 22.29
C LEU A 5 11.56 1.52 22.08
N LYS A 6 11.72 0.53 22.98
CA LYS A 6 12.71 -0.55 22.80
C LYS A 6 12.36 -1.43 21.59
N ILE A 7 11.09 -1.79 21.43
CA ILE A 7 10.64 -2.60 20.30
C ILE A 7 10.87 -1.87 18.98
N ILE A 8 10.47 -0.59 18.89
CA ILE A 8 10.70 0.24 17.70
C ILE A 8 12.21 0.35 17.40
N GLY A 9 13.04 0.56 18.42
CA GLY A 9 14.49 0.60 18.24
C GLY A 9 15.08 -0.70 17.68
N ILE A 10 14.62 -1.86 18.17
CA ILE A 10 15.05 -3.18 17.66
C ILE A 10 14.58 -3.40 16.22
N GLN A 11 13.35 -3.01 15.88
CA GLN A 11 12.82 -3.11 14.51
C GLN A 11 13.62 -2.23 13.54
N PHE A 12 13.98 -1.02 13.96
CA PHE A 12 14.79 -0.09 13.16
C PHE A 12 16.20 -0.63 12.93
N LEU A 13 16.83 -1.22 13.96
CA LEU A 13 18.12 -1.89 13.84
C LEU A 13 18.06 -3.10 12.90
N ALA A 14 17.00 -3.91 12.96
CA ALA A 14 16.81 -5.05 12.06
C ALA A 14 16.62 -4.62 10.60
N LEU A 15 15.94 -3.49 10.36
CA LEU A 15 15.77 -2.89 9.03
C LEU A 15 17.11 -2.42 8.45
N ILE A 16 17.90 -1.69 9.23
CA ILE A 16 19.22 -1.21 8.80
C ILE A 16 20.14 -2.40 8.52
N PHE A 17 20.22 -3.36 9.45
CA PHE A 17 21.10 -4.51 9.29
C PHE A 17 20.69 -5.41 8.13
N GLY A 18 19.38 -5.67 7.96
CA GLY A 18 18.87 -6.40 6.81
C GLY A 18 19.17 -5.68 5.50
N GLY A 19 19.06 -4.34 5.48
CA GLY A 19 19.37 -3.51 4.32
C GLY A 19 20.84 -3.62 3.92
N MET A 20 21.75 -3.46 4.88
CA MET A 20 23.19 -3.65 4.65
C MET A 20 23.52 -5.05 4.13
N LEU A 21 22.85 -6.08 4.64
CA LEU A 21 23.12 -7.47 4.27
C LEU A 21 22.67 -7.78 2.83
N LEU A 22 21.53 -7.24 2.41
CA LEU A 22 21.05 -7.34 1.03
C LEU A 22 21.90 -6.55 0.03
N GLU A 23 22.42 -5.39 0.43
CA GLU A 23 23.38 -4.62 -0.36
C GLU A 23 24.65 -5.43 -0.62
N ILE A 24 25.25 -6.01 0.42
CA ILE A 24 26.47 -6.82 0.32
C ILE A 24 26.26 -8.10 -0.51
N LEU A 25 25.13 -8.78 -0.34
CA LEU A 25 24.88 -10.07 -0.99
C LEU A 25 24.46 -9.95 -2.47
N PHE A 26 23.79 -8.87 -2.85
CA PHE A 26 23.17 -8.74 -4.17
C PHE A 26 23.66 -7.54 -4.98
N ASP A 27 24.61 -6.76 -4.45
CA ASP A 27 25.19 -5.58 -5.10
C ASP A 27 24.11 -4.59 -5.57
N ILE A 28 23.09 -4.39 -4.73
CA ILE A 28 21.96 -3.49 -4.99
C ILE A 28 22.14 -2.18 -4.22
N PRO A 29 21.67 -1.03 -4.77
CA PRO A 29 21.79 0.26 -4.10
C PRO A 29 21.17 0.28 -2.70
N GLU A 30 21.82 0.94 -1.73
CA GLU A 30 21.40 1.03 -0.32
C GLU A 30 19.92 1.40 -0.15
N TRP A 31 19.46 2.44 -0.85
CA TRP A 31 18.06 2.90 -0.79
C TRP A 31 17.08 1.81 -1.25
N LEU A 32 17.43 1.04 -2.28
CA LEU A 32 16.60 -0.04 -2.82
C LEU A 32 16.57 -1.20 -1.83
N SER A 33 17.70 -1.51 -1.22
CA SER A 33 17.81 -2.51 -0.17
C SER A 33 16.92 -2.19 1.03
N LEU A 34 16.99 -0.95 1.54
CA LEU A 34 16.12 -0.48 2.63
C LEU A 34 14.64 -0.56 2.28
N VAL A 35 14.26 -0.21 1.05
CA VAL A 35 12.87 -0.35 0.56
C VAL A 35 12.44 -1.81 0.52
N ILE A 36 13.28 -2.72 0.04
CA ILE A 36 13.00 -4.15 -0.04
C ILE A 36 12.83 -4.74 1.37
N VAL A 37 13.74 -4.44 2.30
CA VAL A 37 13.65 -4.95 3.69
C VAL A 37 12.47 -4.33 4.43
N GLY A 38 12.20 -3.04 4.21
CA GLY A 38 10.99 -2.36 4.68
C GLY A 38 9.72 -3.08 4.21
N LEU A 39 9.65 -3.42 2.93
CA LEU A 39 8.54 -4.18 2.34
C LEU A 39 8.44 -5.59 2.92
N ILE A 40 9.55 -6.33 3.07
CA ILE A 40 9.56 -7.67 3.66
C ILE A 40 9.10 -7.62 5.11
N PHE A 41 9.59 -6.65 5.89
CA PHE A 41 9.22 -6.47 7.29
C PHE A 41 7.74 -6.12 7.41
N PHE A 42 7.26 -5.17 6.62
CA PHE A 42 5.85 -4.80 6.55
C PHE A 42 4.97 -6.00 6.16
N CYS A 43 5.34 -6.74 5.11
CA CYS A 43 4.63 -7.93 4.66
C CYS A 43 4.62 -9.03 5.72
N THR A 44 5.75 -9.28 6.37
CA THR A 44 5.89 -10.29 7.44
C THR A 44 5.05 -9.91 8.66
N TYR A 45 5.14 -8.64 9.08
CA TYR A 45 4.32 -8.09 10.16
C TYR A 45 2.84 -8.26 9.84
N PHE A 46 2.40 -7.86 8.64
CA PHE A 46 1.03 -8.06 8.19
C PHE A 46 0.65 -9.54 8.14
N ALA A 47 1.49 -10.44 7.64
CA ALA A 47 1.20 -11.87 7.56
C ALA A 47 1.03 -12.51 8.95
N VAL A 48 1.91 -12.19 9.91
CA VAL A 48 1.82 -12.66 11.30
C VAL A 48 0.57 -12.12 11.95
N GLN A 49 0.33 -10.82 11.82
CA GLN A 49 -0.83 -10.15 12.39
C GLN A 49 -2.16 -10.65 11.80
N ILE A 50 -2.21 -10.88 10.49
CA ILE A 50 -3.34 -11.50 9.80
C ILE A 50 -3.55 -12.92 10.35
N ARG A 51 -2.51 -13.76 10.48
CA ARG A 51 -2.65 -15.12 11.05
C ARG A 51 -3.13 -15.11 12.49
N CYS A 52 -2.57 -14.26 13.35
CA CYS A 52 -3.00 -14.12 14.75
C CYS A 52 -4.45 -13.61 14.87
N SER A 53 -4.90 -12.80 13.92
CA SER A 53 -6.25 -12.26 13.89
C SER A 53 -7.28 -13.21 13.27
N ILE A 54 -6.94 -13.98 12.24
CA ILE A 54 -7.83 -14.98 11.60
C ILE A 54 -8.29 -16.01 12.62
N ASN A 55 -7.38 -16.49 13.47
CA ASN A 55 -7.70 -17.47 14.52
C ASN A 55 -8.66 -16.93 15.59
N LYS A 56 -8.94 -15.62 15.59
CA LYS A 56 -9.89 -14.94 16.49
C LYS A 56 -11.11 -14.35 15.76
N SER A 57 -11.20 -14.43 14.43
CA SER A 57 -12.21 -13.70 13.64
C SER A 57 -13.36 -14.60 13.16
N SER A 58 -14.37 -14.78 13.99
CA SER A 58 -15.67 -15.34 13.57
C SER A 58 -16.75 -14.27 13.33
N GLY A 59 -16.42 -12.98 13.48
CA GLY A 59 -17.39 -11.88 13.42
C GLY A 59 -17.45 -11.12 12.09
N GLU A 60 -18.53 -10.37 11.91
CA GLU A 60 -18.72 -9.45 10.77
C GLU A 60 -17.63 -8.37 10.71
N VAL A 61 -17.27 -8.02 9.48
CA VAL A 61 -16.27 -6.98 9.16
C VAL A 61 -16.88 -5.60 9.36
N SER A 62 -16.22 -4.77 10.16
CA SER A 62 -16.63 -3.39 10.45
C SER A 62 -16.37 -2.45 9.27
N SER A 63 -17.11 -1.34 9.22
CA SER A 63 -16.89 -0.24 8.26
C SER A 63 -15.46 0.30 8.30
N ASP A 64 -14.90 0.45 9.51
CA ASP A 64 -13.56 1.00 9.71
C ASP A 64 -12.48 0.04 9.21
N GLY A 65 -12.70 -1.28 9.41
CA GLY A 65 -11.83 -2.30 8.86
C GLY A 65 -11.79 -2.30 7.33
N ILE A 66 -12.93 -2.03 6.68
CA ILE A 66 -13.03 -1.92 5.22
C ILE A 66 -12.30 -0.66 4.74
N ALA A 67 -12.53 0.48 5.40
CA ALA A 67 -11.89 1.74 5.05
C ALA A 67 -10.37 1.62 5.18
N GLY A 68 -9.87 1.05 6.29
CA GLY A 68 -8.45 0.81 6.52
C GLY A 68 -7.83 -0.10 5.46
N ALA A 69 -8.50 -1.20 5.10
CA ALA A 69 -8.01 -2.11 4.06
C ALA A 69 -7.93 -1.42 2.69
N ARG A 70 -8.95 -0.67 2.30
CA ARG A 70 -9.01 0.03 1.01
C ARG A 70 -8.00 1.18 0.92
N LEU A 71 -7.84 1.97 1.99
CA LEU A 71 -6.81 3.01 2.07
C LEU A 71 -5.40 2.43 1.97
N CYS A 72 -5.12 1.34 2.69
CA CYS A 72 -3.85 0.64 2.61
C CYS A 72 -3.56 0.13 1.19
N GLY A 73 -4.56 -0.48 0.54
CA GLY A 73 -4.45 -0.94 -0.85
C GLY A 73 -4.17 0.19 -1.84
N ILE A 74 -4.86 1.32 -1.69
CA ILE A 74 -4.64 2.53 -2.50
C ILE A 74 -3.21 3.05 -2.31
N PHE A 75 -2.76 3.17 -1.06
CA PHE A 75 -1.44 3.69 -0.73
C PHE A 75 -0.32 2.84 -1.34
N ILE A 76 -0.30 1.54 -1.06
CA ILE A 76 0.73 0.62 -1.58
C ILE A 76 0.72 0.62 -3.11
N SER A 77 -0.46 0.58 -3.70
CA SER A 77 -0.61 0.57 -5.16
C SER A 77 -0.16 1.89 -5.79
N SER A 78 -0.36 3.03 -5.13
CA SER A 78 0.09 4.34 -5.62
C SER A 78 1.61 4.51 -5.60
N ILE A 79 2.31 3.77 -4.74
CA ILE A 79 3.78 3.71 -4.72
C ILE A 79 4.27 2.76 -5.81
N LEU A 80 3.66 1.58 -5.94
CA LEU A 80 4.14 0.51 -6.82
C LEU A 80 3.87 0.79 -8.31
N LEU A 81 2.72 1.39 -8.63
CA LEU A 81 2.27 1.60 -10.00
C LEU A 81 3.18 2.54 -10.81
N PRO A 82 3.71 3.65 -10.26
CA PRO A 82 4.70 4.48 -10.95
C PRO A 82 5.96 3.73 -11.38
N PHE A 83 6.47 2.81 -10.55
CA PHE A 83 7.63 1.97 -10.90
C PHE A 83 7.31 0.94 -11.98
N ILE A 84 6.10 0.34 -11.94
CA ILE A 84 5.62 -0.59 -12.95
C ILE A 84 5.43 0.10 -14.31
N LEU A 85 4.91 1.34 -14.30
CA LEU A 85 4.62 2.07 -15.53
C LEU A 85 5.81 2.88 -16.07
N GLY A 86 6.79 3.20 -15.22
CA GLY A 86 7.94 4.03 -15.60
C GLY A 86 7.58 5.49 -15.87
N ILE A 87 6.49 5.98 -15.29
CA ILE A 87 5.89 7.30 -15.61
C ILE A 87 6.54 8.47 -14.88
N TYR A 88 7.35 8.22 -13.85
CA TYR A 88 7.95 9.26 -13.01
C TYR A 88 8.85 10.25 -13.79
N ILE A 89 9.42 9.84 -14.94
CA ILE A 89 10.26 10.70 -15.81
C ILE A 89 9.41 11.78 -16.50
N TYR A 90 8.12 11.51 -16.70
CA TYR A 90 7.28 12.30 -17.60
C TYR A 90 6.35 13.23 -16.82
N GLN A 91 6.84 14.41 -16.46
CA GLN A 91 6.08 15.41 -15.70
C GLN A 91 4.72 15.75 -16.31
N ALA A 92 4.63 15.86 -17.64
CA ALA A 92 3.37 16.14 -18.33
C ALA A 92 2.33 15.02 -18.12
N ILE A 93 2.76 13.76 -18.10
CA ILE A 93 1.88 12.61 -17.84
C ILE A 93 1.37 12.67 -16.40
N ASN A 94 2.21 13.06 -15.44
CA ASN A 94 1.83 13.17 -14.04
C ASN A 94 0.75 14.24 -13.82
N ILE A 95 0.87 15.40 -14.48
CA ILE A 95 -0.17 16.46 -14.45
C ILE A 95 -1.48 15.94 -15.03
N ILE A 96 -1.44 15.27 -16.19
CA ILE A 96 -2.63 14.68 -16.82
C ILE A 96 -3.30 13.66 -15.88
N MET A 97 -2.50 12.82 -15.20
CA MET A 97 -3.01 11.85 -14.24
C MET A 97 -3.69 12.53 -13.06
N ILE A 98 -3.11 13.57 -12.47
CA ILE A 98 -3.74 14.31 -11.38
C ILE A 98 -5.10 14.87 -11.83
N LEU A 99 -5.14 15.55 -12.98
CA LEU A 99 -6.38 16.12 -13.53
C LEU A 99 -7.44 15.03 -13.79
N ALA A 100 -7.05 13.91 -14.38
CA ALA A 100 -7.93 12.77 -14.61
C ALA A 100 -8.44 12.17 -13.29
N GLY A 101 -7.56 12.06 -12.28
CA GLY A 101 -7.91 11.59 -10.94
C GLY A 101 -8.95 12.47 -10.26
N VAL A 102 -8.75 13.80 -10.27
CA VAL A 102 -9.72 14.77 -9.77
C VAL A 102 -11.06 14.62 -10.48
N LEU A 103 -11.06 14.57 -11.82
CA LEU A 103 -12.28 14.49 -12.62
C LEU A 103 -13.07 13.20 -12.38
N LEU A 104 -12.38 12.05 -12.31
CA LEU A 104 -13.00 10.77 -11.98
C LEU A 104 -13.65 10.77 -10.60
N LEU A 105 -12.97 11.34 -9.60
CA LEU A 105 -13.51 11.42 -8.23
C LEU A 105 -14.68 12.40 -8.13
N LEU A 106 -14.67 13.50 -8.89
CA LEU A 106 -15.82 14.40 -8.99
C LEU A 106 -17.05 13.71 -9.58
N ILE A 107 -16.87 12.93 -10.66
CA ILE A 107 -17.95 12.14 -11.27
C ILE A 107 -18.49 11.11 -10.27
N CYS A 108 -17.60 10.43 -9.55
CA CYS A 108 -17.96 9.35 -8.63
C CYS A 108 -18.28 9.84 -7.20
N ARG A 109 -18.36 11.17 -6.95
CA ARG A 109 -18.40 11.77 -5.61
C ARG A 109 -19.46 11.18 -4.67
N LYS A 110 -20.65 10.87 -5.21
CA LYS A 110 -21.77 10.31 -4.44
C LYS A 110 -21.49 8.90 -3.91
N ASN A 111 -20.56 8.19 -4.52
CA ASN A 111 -20.24 6.80 -4.21
C ASN A 111 -18.91 6.66 -3.44
N ILE A 112 -18.19 7.76 -3.16
CA ILE A 112 -16.89 7.71 -2.44
C ILE A 112 -17.05 7.16 -1.03
N SER A 113 -18.03 7.66 -0.25
CA SER A 113 -18.28 7.13 1.10
C SER A 113 -18.64 5.64 1.06
N SER A 114 -19.53 5.27 0.13
CA SER A 114 -19.86 3.86 -0.12
C SER A 114 -18.63 3.02 -0.44
N PHE A 115 -17.68 3.55 -1.21
CA PHE A 115 -16.43 2.89 -1.53
C PHE A 115 -15.53 2.71 -0.31
N PHE A 116 -15.52 3.58 0.70
CA PHE A 116 -14.66 3.35 1.86
C PHE A 116 -15.30 2.46 2.93
N PHE A 117 -16.61 2.52 3.10
CA PHE A 117 -17.25 1.96 4.30
C PHE A 117 -18.18 0.77 4.05
N GLU A 118 -18.70 0.58 2.83
CA GLU A 118 -19.63 -0.54 2.56
C GLU A 118 -18.88 -1.85 2.28
N ASN A 119 -19.32 -2.93 2.93
CA ASN A 119 -18.80 -4.30 2.72
C ASN A 119 -19.36 -4.98 1.46
N LYS A 120 -19.34 -4.27 0.33
CA LYS A 120 -19.75 -4.79 -0.97
C LYS A 120 -18.85 -4.25 -2.05
N TRP A 121 -18.93 -4.86 -3.24
CA TRP A 121 -18.24 -4.38 -4.42
C TRP A 121 -19.25 -3.94 -5.48
N LYS A 122 -19.05 -2.74 -6.04
CA LYS A 122 -19.82 -2.19 -7.16
C LYS A 122 -18.87 -1.91 -8.31
N LYS A 123 -19.31 -2.04 -9.57
CA LYS A 123 -18.44 -1.73 -10.73
C LYS A 123 -17.85 -0.30 -10.67
N ILE A 124 -18.63 0.67 -10.18
CA ILE A 124 -18.19 2.06 -10.04
C ILE A 124 -17.03 2.26 -9.06
N PHE A 125 -16.79 1.30 -8.15
CA PHE A 125 -15.68 1.35 -7.20
C PHE A 125 -14.32 1.24 -7.87
N TRP A 126 -14.23 0.61 -9.05
CA TRP A 126 -13.02 0.63 -9.86
C TRP A 126 -12.64 2.04 -10.29
N MET A 127 -13.61 2.87 -10.65
CA MET A 127 -13.36 4.26 -11.06
C MET A 127 -12.88 5.11 -9.90
N ILE A 128 -13.45 4.91 -8.70
CA ILE A 128 -13.01 5.60 -7.47
C ILE A 128 -11.59 5.18 -7.13
N TYR A 129 -11.30 3.88 -7.16
CA TYR A 129 -9.96 3.34 -6.90
C TYR A 129 -8.93 3.91 -7.88
N LEU A 130 -9.22 3.91 -9.19
CA LEU A 130 -8.34 4.52 -10.21
C LEU A 130 -8.17 6.03 -10.00
N GLY A 131 -9.23 6.74 -9.63
CA GLY A 131 -9.17 8.17 -9.34
C GLY A 131 -8.23 8.48 -8.16
N CYS A 132 -8.33 7.72 -7.07
CA CYS A 132 -7.41 7.83 -5.93
C CYS A 132 -5.97 7.47 -6.31
N LEU A 133 -5.77 6.41 -7.12
CA LEU A 133 -4.45 6.03 -7.60
C LEU A 133 -3.80 7.13 -8.42
N PHE A 134 -4.53 7.72 -9.36
CA PHE A 134 -3.98 8.74 -10.24
C PHE A 134 -3.57 10.00 -9.48
N LEU A 135 -4.36 10.42 -8.49
CA LEU A 135 -3.97 11.51 -7.60
C LEU A 135 -2.67 11.22 -6.85
N LEU A 136 -2.59 10.08 -6.17
CA LEU A 136 -1.44 9.75 -5.34
C LEU A 136 -0.19 9.44 -6.16
N CYS A 137 -0.32 8.73 -7.28
CA CYS A 137 0.80 8.50 -8.22
C CYS A 137 1.38 9.84 -8.70
N GLY A 138 0.52 10.79 -9.06
CA GLY A 138 0.93 12.13 -9.46
C GLY A 138 1.71 12.86 -8.36
N VAL A 139 1.25 12.79 -7.11
CA VAL A 139 1.97 13.38 -5.97
C VAL A 139 3.32 12.71 -5.75
N PHE A 140 3.38 11.37 -5.72
CA PHE A 140 4.63 10.64 -5.53
C PHE A 140 5.64 10.86 -6.65
N SER A 141 5.17 11.09 -7.87
CA SER A 141 6.03 11.40 -9.01
C SER A 141 6.72 12.78 -8.92
N ILE A 142 6.18 13.72 -8.13
CA ILE A 142 6.85 15.01 -7.88
C ILE A 142 8.07 14.79 -6.99
N PHE A 143 7.95 13.99 -5.93
CA PHE A 143 9.08 13.62 -5.07
C PHE A 143 10.18 12.89 -5.84
N ALA A 144 9.79 12.03 -6.78
CA ALA A 144 10.70 11.36 -7.71
C ALA A 144 11.52 12.33 -8.56
N CYS A 145 10.92 13.46 -8.97
CA CYS A 145 11.59 14.47 -9.78
C CYS A 145 12.56 15.35 -8.97
N MET A 146 12.45 15.35 -7.64
CA MET A 146 13.37 16.07 -6.74
C MET A 146 14.65 15.27 -6.44
N ASP A 147 14.93 14.19 -7.18
CA ASP A 147 16.07 13.26 -6.98
C ASP A 147 16.17 12.65 -5.56
N ILE A 148 15.06 12.64 -4.81
CA ILE A 148 15.01 12.08 -3.44
C ILE A 148 15.09 10.53 -3.47
N ALA A 149 14.86 9.90 -4.64
CA ALA A 149 15.14 8.49 -4.90
C ALA A 149 15.45 8.29 -6.39
N PRO A 150 16.40 7.43 -6.79
CA PRO A 150 16.67 7.19 -8.20
C PRO A 150 15.52 6.38 -8.77
N CYS A 151 14.66 7.10 -9.46
CA CYS A 151 13.49 6.54 -10.06
C CYS A 151 13.96 5.87 -11.35
N ILE A 152 14.02 4.55 -11.34
CA ILE A 152 14.28 3.73 -12.51
C ILE A 152 13.07 2.82 -12.70
N GLY A 153 12.42 2.93 -13.86
CA GLY A 153 11.25 2.11 -14.20
C GLY A 153 11.65 0.64 -14.23
N LEU A 154 10.86 -0.21 -13.60
CA LEU A 154 11.13 -1.64 -13.56
C LEU A 154 11.03 -2.22 -14.99
N LYS A 155 12.04 -2.99 -15.40
CA LYS A 155 12.08 -3.69 -16.69
C LYS A 155 12.27 -5.19 -16.48
N GLY A 156 11.83 -6.01 -17.44
CA GLY A 156 12.01 -7.46 -17.41
C GLY A 156 11.33 -8.16 -16.23
N VAL A 157 12.02 -9.13 -15.63
CA VAL A 157 11.51 -9.96 -14.53
C VAL A 157 11.05 -9.14 -13.31
N PRO A 158 11.80 -8.15 -12.81
CA PRO A 158 11.34 -7.28 -11.72
C PRO A 158 9.97 -6.63 -11.96
N ARG A 159 9.68 -6.22 -13.20
CA ARG A 159 8.38 -5.63 -13.55
C ARG A 159 7.24 -6.64 -13.42
N ILE A 160 7.46 -7.88 -13.87
CA ILE A 160 6.49 -8.97 -13.79
C ILE A 160 6.20 -9.31 -12.32
N VAL A 161 7.24 -9.40 -11.49
CA VAL A 161 7.11 -9.64 -10.05
C VAL A 161 6.31 -8.51 -9.40
N ALA A 162 6.63 -7.25 -9.70
CA ALA A 162 5.88 -6.10 -9.18
C ALA A 162 4.40 -6.12 -9.60
N ILE A 163 4.08 -6.49 -10.84
CA ILE A 163 2.69 -6.68 -11.30
C ILE A 163 1.99 -7.77 -10.48
N GLY A 164 2.67 -8.89 -10.22
CA GLY A 164 2.15 -9.97 -9.37
C GLY A 164 1.85 -9.50 -7.95
N ILE A 165 2.79 -8.78 -7.32
CA ILE A 165 2.62 -8.18 -6.00
C ILE A 165 1.43 -7.20 -6.00
N TRP A 166 1.35 -6.33 -7.01
CA TRP A 166 0.25 -5.38 -7.16
C TRP A 166 -1.11 -6.08 -7.25
N ALA A 167 -1.22 -7.16 -8.03
CA ALA A 167 -2.43 -7.95 -8.15
C ALA A 167 -2.84 -8.59 -6.80
N ILE A 168 -1.88 -9.08 -6.03
CA ILE A 168 -2.11 -9.63 -4.69
C ILE A 168 -2.62 -8.53 -3.74
N VAL A 169 -2.02 -7.34 -3.77
CA VAL A 169 -2.45 -6.18 -2.97
C VAL A 169 -3.90 -5.83 -3.31
N VAL A 170 -4.22 -5.66 -4.59
CA VAL A 170 -5.58 -5.35 -5.07
C VAL A 170 -6.58 -6.39 -4.57
N ARG A 171 -6.27 -7.68 -4.74
CA ARG A 171 -7.14 -8.79 -4.31
C ARG A 171 -7.32 -8.83 -2.79
N SER A 172 -6.32 -8.42 -2.03
CA SER A 172 -6.33 -8.51 -0.56
C SER A 172 -6.93 -7.28 0.12
N THR A 173 -7.18 -6.19 -0.62
CA THR A 173 -7.57 -4.88 -0.06
C THR A 173 -8.94 -4.39 -0.55
N LEU A 174 -9.30 -4.62 -1.82
CA LEU A 174 -10.49 -4.02 -2.43
C LEU A 174 -11.79 -4.83 -2.26
N PRO A 175 -11.79 -6.16 -2.47
CA PRO A 175 -13.01 -6.97 -2.37
C PRO A 175 -13.65 -6.90 -0.98
N PRO A 176 -14.94 -7.23 -0.85
CA PRO A 176 -15.58 -7.37 0.45
C PRO A 176 -14.97 -8.54 1.22
N ASN A 177 -15.03 -8.47 2.55
CA ASN A 177 -14.60 -9.55 3.45
C ASN A 177 -13.16 -10.04 3.27
N THR A 178 -12.24 -9.17 2.87
CA THR A 178 -10.82 -9.51 2.73
C THR A 178 -10.16 -9.85 4.06
N LEU A 179 -9.06 -10.59 3.99
CA LEU A 179 -8.20 -10.84 5.16
C LEU A 179 -7.75 -9.55 5.84
N LEU A 180 -7.39 -8.54 5.05
CA LEU A 180 -6.93 -7.25 5.57
C LEU A 180 -8.06 -6.49 6.29
N SER A 181 -9.28 -6.51 5.77
CA SER A 181 -10.42 -5.83 6.40
C SER A 181 -10.86 -6.53 7.70
N ARG A 182 -10.81 -7.86 7.75
CA ARG A 182 -11.02 -8.65 8.98
C ARG A 182 -9.97 -8.33 10.04
N PHE A 183 -8.70 -8.26 9.63
CA PHE A 183 -7.60 -7.87 10.50
C PHE A 183 -7.78 -6.46 11.09
N ALA A 184 -8.05 -5.48 10.23
CA ALA A 184 -8.28 -4.11 10.67
C ALA A 184 -9.49 -3.98 11.61
N THR A 185 -10.58 -4.70 11.33
CA THR A 185 -11.76 -4.77 12.20
C THR A 185 -11.42 -5.30 13.59
N ASN A 186 -10.64 -6.38 13.67
CA ASN A 186 -10.29 -6.98 14.95
C ASN A 186 -9.42 -6.06 15.81
N ASN A 187 -8.45 -5.38 15.21
CA ASN A 187 -7.64 -4.40 15.93
C ASN A 187 -8.47 -3.24 16.46
N TYR A 188 -9.46 -2.79 15.68
CA TYR A 188 -10.38 -1.75 16.15
C TYR A 188 -11.21 -2.22 17.36
N LYS A 189 -11.83 -3.41 17.26
CA LYS A 189 -12.63 -3.99 18.36
C LYS A 189 -11.81 -4.21 19.64
N ILE A 190 -10.55 -4.63 19.52
CA ILE A 190 -9.67 -4.83 20.68
C ILE A 190 -9.35 -3.50 21.39
N ASN A 191 -9.23 -2.40 20.65
CA ASN A 191 -8.93 -1.09 21.22
C ASN A 191 -10.18 -0.36 21.72
N ALA A 192 -11.36 -0.64 21.15
CA ALA A 192 -12.63 -0.05 21.61
C ALA A 192 -13.13 -0.65 22.94
N ASN A 193 -12.66 -1.85 23.30
CA ASN A 193 -13.01 -2.55 24.54
C ASN A 193 -11.92 -2.42 25.63
N LYS A 194 -10.94 -1.54 25.45
CA LYS A 194 -9.93 -1.17 26.46
C LYS A 194 -10.21 0.22 26.96
#